data_AF-A0A9W9VNS5-F1
#
_entry.id   AF-A0A9W9VNS5-F1
#
_cell.length_a   1.000
_cell.length_b   1.000
_cell.length_c   1.000
_cell.angle_alpha   90.00
_cell.angle_beta   90.00
_cell.angle_gamma   90.00
#
_symmetry.space_group_name_H-M   'P 1'
#
loop_
_entity.id
_entity.type
_entity.pdbx_description
1 polymer ?
#
loop_
_entity_poly.entity_id
_entity_poly.type
_entity_poly.pdbx_seq_one_letter_code
_entity_poly.pdbx_strand_id
1 'polypeptide(L)'
;MSLFILTETSAGYALLKAKDKKLFKHGLPEDANTAEGVSNLFKLKGFQKFDSAATAVEEATAIIEGKVTPRLASLLDNVKDEKKVSLAVADPKLGNAIGKLPGLSIECIADSTTHDAFRAIRENLSSLIPGLAPSDMSAMALGLSHSLARHKLKFSPDKIDTMIVQAIGLLDDLDKELNTYAMRVKEWYGWHFPELAKILNDNIAYARLVLKMGMRSNWETVDLSEILPEEIETAVKLAADRSMGTEISPEDLENIQSLATQVVEFYEYRQRLASYLTSRMNAIAPNLTALVGDLVGARLIAHAGSLTSLSKSPASTIQILGAEKALFRALKTKHDTPKYGLIYHASLIGQATGRNKGKMARILAAKASLGLRVDALAEWGEEVTEEEKAALGTESRFNLERKLAAMEGKPLKPRGKFDLNEARKYNPDADALAEEEPTPAKKDKKSKKEKKLVEEVDSDEEMADGDSDDSDSSSEDESELEKMAKKAGLSVARYQRKLERGEISFDASGNPSSVSKKDMKKAKKDSKKADKEDGKKRKRSDEGDDEKKKKKKNKGE
;
A
#
# COMPACT_ATOMS: atom_id res chain seq x y z
N MET A 1 0.73 -68.54 6.09
CA MET A 1 1.14 -67.14 5.93
C MET A 1 1.32 -66.53 7.29
N SER A 2 2.41 -65.81 7.50
CA SER A 2 2.55 -64.91 8.65
C SER A 2 1.89 -63.58 8.30
N LEU A 3 1.17 -63.03 9.27
CA LEU A 3 0.41 -61.79 9.11
C LEU A 3 1.15 -60.65 9.80
N PHE A 4 1.56 -59.67 9.01
CA PHE A 4 2.18 -58.44 9.48
C PHE A 4 1.24 -57.26 9.30
N ILE A 5 1.35 -56.28 10.18
CA ILE A 5 0.62 -55.03 10.10
C ILE A 5 1.65 -53.92 10.08
N LEU A 6 1.60 -53.08 9.05
CA LEU A 6 2.41 -51.87 8.93
C LEU A 6 1.65 -50.71 9.56
N THR A 7 2.14 -50.19 10.68
CA THR A 7 1.57 -49.02 11.34
C THR A 7 2.47 -47.82 11.18
N GLU A 8 1.88 -46.72 10.71
CA GLU A 8 2.54 -45.44 10.55
C GLU A 8 2.23 -44.56 11.76
N THR A 9 3.27 -43.97 12.34
CA THR A 9 3.15 -43.07 13.50
C THR A 9 3.96 -41.80 13.27
N SER A 10 3.68 -40.75 14.04
CA SER A 10 4.46 -39.51 14.01
C SER A 10 5.94 -39.71 14.40
N ALA A 11 6.24 -40.79 15.13
CA ALA A 11 7.59 -41.11 15.58
C ALA A 11 8.36 -42.02 14.62
N GLY A 12 7.68 -42.73 13.72
CA GLY A 12 8.30 -43.75 12.87
C GLY A 12 7.35 -44.80 12.34
N TYR A 13 7.93 -45.80 11.67
CA TYR A 13 7.24 -46.98 11.17
C TYR A 13 7.33 -48.14 12.16
N ALA A 14 6.20 -48.74 12.48
CA ALA A 14 6.11 -49.94 13.31
C ALA A 14 5.65 -51.12 12.46
N LEU A 15 6.36 -52.26 12.60
CA LEU A 15 5.96 -53.52 12.02
C LEU A 15 5.54 -54.49 13.13
N LEU A 16 4.25 -54.79 13.16
CA LEU A 16 3.64 -55.67 14.16
C LEU A 16 3.36 -57.05 13.53
N LYS A 17 3.70 -58.12 14.26
CA LYS A 17 3.37 -59.51 13.88
C LYS A 17 2.13 -59.94 14.65
N ALA A 18 1.08 -60.34 13.93
CA ALA A 18 -0.11 -60.91 14.56
C ALA A 18 0.15 -62.36 14.97
N LYS A 19 -0.36 -62.74 16.15
CA LYS A 19 -0.27 -64.12 16.68
C LYS A 19 -1.10 -65.10 15.85
N ASP A 20 -2.29 -64.69 15.42
CA ASP A 20 -3.21 -65.51 14.64
C ASP A 20 -3.18 -65.21 13.16
N LYS A 21 -3.07 -66.27 12.36
CA LYS A 21 -2.94 -66.21 10.89
C LYS A 21 -4.26 -65.88 10.16
N LYS A 22 -5.40 -65.98 10.85
CA LYS A 22 -6.76 -65.76 10.29
C LYS A 22 -7.53 -64.62 10.96
N LEU A 23 -6.83 -63.70 11.63
CA LEU A 23 -7.43 -62.63 12.43
C LEU A 23 -8.50 -61.83 11.66
N PHE A 24 -8.24 -61.50 10.39
CA PHE A 24 -9.15 -60.71 9.56
C PHE A 24 -10.34 -61.48 8.96
N LYS A 25 -10.40 -62.81 9.10
CA LYS A 25 -11.52 -63.63 8.59
C LYS A 25 -12.64 -63.82 9.60
N HIS A 26 -12.36 -63.66 10.89
CA HIS A 26 -13.30 -63.95 11.98
C HIS A 26 -13.72 -62.71 12.78
N GLY A 27 -13.15 -61.53 12.46
CA GLY A 27 -13.29 -60.32 13.28
C GLY A 27 -12.28 -60.29 14.43
N LEU A 28 -12.01 -59.11 15.00
CA LEU A 28 -11.16 -59.01 16.18
C LEU A 28 -11.89 -59.54 17.43
N PRO A 29 -11.21 -60.28 18.32
CA PRO A 29 -11.77 -60.70 19.61
C PRO A 29 -12.10 -59.49 20.50
N GLU A 30 -13.10 -59.61 21.38
CA GLU A 30 -13.45 -58.57 22.37
C GLU A 30 -12.27 -58.22 23.32
N ASP A 31 -11.36 -59.17 23.52
CA ASP A 31 -10.11 -59.00 24.28
C ASP A 31 -9.20 -57.92 23.69
N ALA A 32 -9.37 -57.56 22.41
CA ALA A 32 -8.64 -56.49 21.73
C ALA A 32 -8.99 -55.08 22.21
N ASN A 33 -9.96 -54.94 23.13
CA ASN A 33 -10.28 -53.66 23.78
C ASN A 33 -9.38 -53.35 24.99
N THR A 34 -8.58 -54.32 25.46
CA THR A 34 -7.68 -54.15 26.60
C THR A 34 -6.21 -54.05 26.16
N ALA A 35 -5.41 -53.23 26.84
CA ALA A 35 -3.99 -53.05 26.50
C ALA A 35 -3.18 -54.36 26.56
N GLU A 36 -3.52 -55.24 27.52
CA GLU A 36 -2.90 -56.55 27.67
C GLU A 36 -3.32 -57.52 26.56
N GLY A 37 -4.60 -57.52 26.17
CA GLY A 37 -5.10 -58.32 25.06
C GLY A 37 -4.47 -57.91 23.73
N VAL A 38 -4.33 -56.62 23.46
CA VAL A 38 -3.68 -56.10 22.25
C VAL A 38 -2.19 -56.47 22.18
N SER A 39 -1.45 -56.35 23.29
CA SER A 39 -0.04 -56.75 23.37
C SER A 39 0.17 -58.26 23.17
N ASN A 40 -0.81 -59.06 23.61
CA ASN A 40 -0.81 -60.51 23.39
C ASN A 40 -1.13 -60.89 21.94
N LEU A 41 -2.00 -60.11 21.27
CA LEU A 41 -2.41 -60.33 19.88
C LEU A 41 -1.37 -59.84 18.87
N PHE A 42 -0.74 -58.70 19.13
CA PHE A 42 0.23 -58.05 18.25
C PHE A 42 1.57 -57.88 18.95
N LYS A 43 2.61 -58.51 18.42
CA LYS A 43 3.98 -58.35 18.93
C LYS A 43 4.81 -57.49 17.98
N LEU A 44 5.52 -56.52 18.52
CA LEU A 44 6.45 -55.69 17.76
C LEU A 44 7.60 -56.54 17.19
N LYS A 45 7.74 -56.56 15.86
CA LYS A 45 8.87 -57.22 15.18
C LYS A 45 9.99 -56.23 14.88
N GLY A 46 9.65 -55.00 14.51
CA GLY A 46 10.62 -53.94 14.24
C GLY A 46 9.98 -52.57 14.36
N PHE A 47 10.74 -51.62 14.88
CA PHE A 47 10.36 -50.21 14.92
C PHE A 47 11.49 -49.38 14.34
N GLN A 48 11.19 -48.59 13.32
CA GLN A 48 12.15 -47.67 12.71
C GLN A 48 11.73 -46.24 13.05
N LYS A 49 12.47 -45.63 13.98
CA LYS A 49 12.24 -44.26 14.43
C LYS A 49 12.71 -43.25 13.38
N PHE A 50 12.04 -42.11 13.29
CA PHE A 50 12.50 -40.96 12.54
C PHE A 50 13.55 -40.18 13.35
N ASP A 51 14.67 -39.86 12.71
CA ASP A 51 15.80 -39.20 13.37
C ASP A 51 15.60 -37.69 13.50
N SER A 52 14.87 -37.08 12.55
CA SER A 52 14.63 -35.64 12.51
C SER A 52 13.21 -35.30 12.04
N ALA A 53 12.76 -34.08 12.36
CA ALA A 53 11.48 -33.56 11.86
C ALA A 53 11.46 -33.39 10.34
N ALA A 54 12.60 -33.06 9.72
CA ALA A 54 12.70 -32.91 8.26
C ALA A 54 12.47 -34.25 7.55
N THR A 55 13.18 -35.29 7.98
CA THR A 55 12.97 -36.66 7.48
C THR A 55 11.53 -37.12 7.74
N ALA A 56 10.93 -36.80 8.89
CA ALA A 56 9.55 -37.19 9.16
C ALA A 56 8.54 -36.52 8.21
N VAL A 57 8.79 -35.28 7.77
CA VAL A 57 7.95 -34.60 6.76
C VAL A 57 8.11 -35.22 5.38
N GLU A 58 9.34 -35.53 4.96
CA GLU A 58 9.61 -36.21 3.68
C GLU A 58 8.94 -37.58 3.62
N GLU A 59 9.08 -38.37 4.69
CA GLU A 59 8.42 -39.66 4.82
C GLU A 59 6.90 -39.51 4.83
N ALA A 60 6.35 -38.56 5.60
CA ALA A 60 4.90 -38.32 5.64
C ALA A 60 4.33 -37.85 4.29
N THR A 61 5.05 -37.00 3.55
CA THR A 61 4.63 -36.55 2.21
C THR A 61 4.68 -37.69 1.19
N ALA A 62 5.72 -38.52 1.22
CA ALA A 62 5.82 -39.70 0.37
C ALA A 62 4.68 -40.71 0.63
N ILE A 63 4.32 -40.96 1.90
CA ILE A 63 3.17 -41.81 2.25
C ILE A 63 1.86 -41.24 1.69
N ILE A 64 1.62 -39.93 1.83
CA ILE A 64 0.41 -39.26 1.31
C ILE A 64 0.30 -39.43 -0.22
N GLU A 65 1.43 -39.41 -0.92
CA GLU A 65 1.51 -39.66 -2.36
C GLU A 65 1.46 -41.16 -2.73
N GLY A 66 1.49 -42.06 -1.73
CA GLY A 66 1.52 -43.50 -1.92
C GLY A 66 2.85 -44.02 -2.46
N LYS A 67 3.96 -43.30 -2.25
CA LYS A 67 5.31 -43.68 -2.66
C LYS A 67 6.01 -44.44 -1.53
N VAL A 68 6.73 -45.51 -1.89
CA VAL A 68 7.57 -46.26 -0.92
C VAL A 68 8.91 -45.55 -0.79
N THR A 69 9.26 -45.18 0.43
CA THR A 69 10.55 -44.57 0.74
C THR A 69 11.64 -45.62 0.97
N PRO A 70 12.94 -45.26 0.85
CA PRO A 70 14.04 -46.17 1.16
C PRO A 70 14.01 -46.70 2.58
N ARG A 71 13.54 -45.89 3.56
CA ARG A 71 13.35 -46.34 4.94
C ARG A 71 12.27 -47.41 5.04
N LEU A 72 11.11 -47.17 4.44
CA LEU A 72 10.04 -48.16 4.42
C LEU A 72 10.51 -49.48 3.76
N ALA A 73 11.27 -49.40 2.67
CA ALA A 73 11.87 -50.57 2.04
C ALA A 73 12.84 -51.31 3.00
N SER A 74 13.71 -50.58 3.71
CA SER A 74 14.62 -51.16 4.70
C SER A 74 13.90 -51.85 5.86
N LEU A 75 12.73 -51.35 6.28
CA LEU A 75 11.92 -51.99 7.31
C LEU A 75 11.31 -53.30 6.81
N LEU A 76 10.79 -53.30 5.57
CA LEU A 76 10.18 -54.46 4.92
C LEU A 76 11.18 -55.57 4.60
N ASP A 77 12.46 -55.23 4.43
CA ASP A 77 13.53 -56.21 4.25
C ASP A 77 13.66 -57.19 5.43
N ASN A 78 13.31 -56.77 6.66
CA ASN A 78 13.26 -57.64 7.85
C ASN A 78 12.20 -58.76 7.78
N VAL A 79 11.40 -58.77 6.72
CA VAL A 79 10.30 -59.74 6.52
C VAL A 79 10.63 -60.76 5.43
N LYS A 80 11.76 -60.60 4.72
CA LYS A 80 12.18 -61.46 3.58
C LYS A 80 12.37 -62.93 3.95
N ASP A 81 12.75 -63.24 5.18
CA ASP A 81 13.08 -64.61 5.61
C ASP A 81 11.86 -65.52 5.83
N GLU A 82 10.63 -64.97 5.85
CA GLU A 82 9.42 -65.74 6.13
C GLU A 82 8.73 -66.21 4.83
N LYS A 83 8.44 -67.52 4.73
CA LYS A 83 7.75 -68.10 3.55
C LYS A 83 6.26 -67.72 3.54
N LYS A 84 5.83 -67.00 2.48
CA LYS A 84 4.46 -66.50 2.23
C LYS A 84 3.97 -65.50 3.30
N VAL A 85 4.23 -64.22 3.05
CA VAL A 85 3.96 -63.09 3.95
C VAL A 85 2.72 -62.34 3.47
N SER A 86 1.76 -62.13 4.37
CA SER A 86 0.63 -61.23 4.15
C SER A 86 0.83 -59.95 4.98
N LEU A 87 0.73 -58.77 4.35
CA LEU A 87 0.94 -57.47 4.99
C LEU A 87 -0.36 -56.67 4.97
N ALA A 88 -0.89 -56.33 6.15
CA ALA A 88 -2.00 -55.39 6.27
C ALA A 88 -1.47 -53.96 6.22
N VAL A 89 -2.04 -53.16 5.31
CA VAL A 89 -1.74 -51.74 5.10
C VAL A 89 -3.05 -50.97 5.15
N ALA A 90 -3.06 -49.82 5.83
CA ALA A 90 -4.28 -49.03 6.00
C ALA A 90 -4.77 -48.37 4.69
N ASP A 91 -3.83 -47.99 3.83
CA ASP A 91 -4.12 -47.28 2.58
C ASP A 91 -3.89 -48.18 1.35
N PRO A 92 -4.91 -48.42 0.50
CA PRO A 92 -4.79 -49.27 -0.68
C PRO A 92 -3.75 -48.79 -1.68
N LYS A 93 -3.56 -47.47 -1.82
CA LYS A 93 -2.57 -46.88 -2.74
C LYS A 93 -1.15 -47.28 -2.35
N LEU A 94 -0.85 -47.18 -1.06
CA LEU A 94 0.44 -47.59 -0.50
C LEU A 94 0.62 -49.10 -0.62
N GLY A 95 -0.43 -49.90 -0.34
CA GLY A 95 -0.40 -51.35 -0.53
C GLY A 95 -0.03 -51.76 -1.96
N ASN A 96 -0.61 -51.10 -2.97
CA ASN A 96 -0.28 -51.32 -4.38
C ASN A 96 1.17 -50.93 -4.72
N ALA A 97 1.68 -49.86 -4.11
CA ALA A 97 3.06 -49.43 -4.32
C ALA A 97 4.07 -50.39 -3.68
N ILE A 98 3.77 -50.91 -2.48
CA ILE A 98 4.57 -51.94 -1.81
C ILE A 98 4.57 -53.24 -2.61
N GLY A 99 3.43 -53.66 -3.15
CA GLY A 99 3.31 -54.86 -3.98
C GLY A 99 4.14 -54.82 -5.28
N LYS A 100 4.55 -53.62 -5.72
CA LYS A 100 5.41 -53.43 -6.90
C LYS A 100 6.90 -53.45 -6.58
N LEU A 101 7.30 -53.59 -5.31
CA LEU A 101 8.71 -53.57 -4.92
C LEU A 101 9.46 -54.81 -5.41
N PRO A 102 10.66 -54.65 -6.02
CA PRO A 102 11.45 -55.77 -6.49
C PRO A 102 12.03 -56.57 -5.31
N GLY A 103 11.89 -57.89 -5.35
CA GLY A 103 12.51 -58.81 -4.37
C GLY A 103 11.69 -59.15 -3.12
N LEU A 104 10.43 -58.69 -3.03
CA LEU A 104 9.50 -59.00 -1.94
C LEU A 104 8.17 -59.54 -2.51
N SER A 105 7.91 -60.84 -2.37
CA SER A 105 6.62 -61.43 -2.73
C SER A 105 5.64 -61.32 -1.53
N ILE A 106 5.15 -60.11 -1.27
CA ILE A 106 4.20 -59.81 -0.19
C ILE A 106 2.78 -59.70 -0.76
N GLU A 107 1.83 -60.43 -0.17
CA GLU A 107 0.40 -60.22 -0.43
C GLU A 107 -0.11 -59.08 0.47
N CYS A 108 -0.34 -57.90 -0.09
CA CYS A 108 -0.89 -56.76 0.65
C CYS A 108 -2.41 -56.88 0.81
N ILE A 109 -2.90 -56.72 2.03
CA ILE A 109 -4.33 -56.71 2.38
C ILE A 109 -4.68 -55.30 2.84
N ALA A 110 -5.60 -54.63 2.15
CA ALA A 110 -6.05 -53.27 2.47
C ALA A 110 -7.59 -53.20 2.46
N ASP A 111 -8.22 -54.16 3.14
CA ASP A 111 -9.68 -54.29 3.22
C ASP A 111 -10.23 -53.65 4.50
N SER A 112 -11.54 -53.37 4.51
CA SER A 112 -12.24 -52.76 5.65
C SER A 112 -12.14 -53.56 6.95
N THR A 113 -11.93 -54.87 6.85
CA THR A 113 -11.71 -55.78 7.99
C THR A 113 -10.43 -55.48 8.77
N THR A 114 -9.51 -54.70 8.20
CA THR A 114 -8.25 -54.32 8.86
C THR A 114 -8.39 -53.08 9.75
N HIS A 115 -9.45 -52.26 9.58
CA HIS A 115 -9.62 -51.00 10.31
C HIS A 115 -9.73 -51.19 11.82
N ASP A 116 -10.43 -52.22 12.28
CA ASP A 116 -10.57 -52.51 13.71
C ASP A 116 -9.23 -52.87 14.36
N ALA A 117 -8.34 -53.56 13.63
CA ALA A 117 -6.97 -53.80 14.11
C ALA A 117 -6.17 -52.50 14.20
N PHE A 118 -6.24 -51.65 13.17
CA PHE A 118 -5.56 -50.35 13.20
C PHE A 118 -6.08 -49.45 14.32
N ARG A 119 -7.37 -49.50 14.63
CA ARG A 119 -7.96 -48.79 15.76
C ARG A 119 -7.43 -49.30 17.09
N ALA A 120 -7.48 -50.60 17.33
CA ALA A 120 -6.98 -51.22 18.57
C ALA A 120 -5.48 -50.95 18.80
N ILE A 121 -4.69 -50.97 17.72
CA ILE A 121 -3.24 -50.64 17.76
C ILE A 121 -3.01 -49.17 18.08
N ARG A 122 -3.81 -48.24 17.53
CA ARG A 122 -3.68 -46.80 17.79
C ARG A 122 -4.10 -46.42 19.21
N GLU A 123 -5.18 -47.01 19.71
CA GLU A 123 -5.66 -46.78 21.09
C GLU A 123 -4.63 -47.26 22.14
N ASN A 124 -3.89 -48.34 21.83
CA ASN A 124 -2.91 -48.96 22.73
C ASN A 124 -1.46 -48.81 22.26
N LEU A 125 -1.14 -47.75 21.51
CA LEU A 125 0.17 -47.62 20.86
C LEU A 125 1.34 -47.50 21.86
N SER A 126 1.10 -46.86 23.00
CA SER A 126 2.06 -46.67 24.09
C SER A 126 2.44 -47.98 24.78
N SER A 127 1.56 -48.98 24.81
CA SER A 127 1.86 -50.30 25.38
C SER A 127 2.56 -51.23 24.39
N LEU A 128 2.37 -51.00 23.08
CA LEU A 128 2.95 -51.81 22.00
C LEU A 128 4.40 -51.48 21.67
N ILE A 129 4.82 -50.21 21.85
CA ILE A 129 6.18 -49.77 21.54
C ILE A 129 6.89 -49.33 22.83
N PRO A 130 7.81 -50.15 23.35
CA PRO A 130 8.57 -49.82 24.54
C PRO A 130 9.41 -48.55 24.34
N GLY A 131 9.38 -47.63 25.30
CA GLY A 131 10.21 -46.41 25.28
C GLY A 131 9.61 -45.20 24.55
N LEU A 132 8.35 -45.27 24.11
CA LEU A 132 7.58 -44.10 23.65
C LEU A 132 6.58 -43.67 24.73
N ALA A 133 6.90 -42.60 25.46
CA ALA A 133 5.95 -41.98 26.37
C ALA A 133 4.81 -41.28 25.60
N PRO A 134 3.57 -41.26 26.12
CA PRO A 134 2.45 -40.54 25.48
C PRO A 134 2.70 -39.03 25.27
N SER A 135 3.48 -38.41 26.17
CA SER A 135 3.92 -37.01 26.05
C SER A 135 4.80 -36.79 24.81
N ASP A 136 5.73 -37.71 24.57
CA ASP A 136 6.73 -37.59 23.52
C ASP A 136 6.08 -37.80 22.15
N MET A 137 5.13 -38.74 22.06
CA MET A 137 4.30 -38.94 20.87
C MET A 137 3.48 -37.70 20.50
N SER A 138 2.89 -37.05 21.50
CA SER A 138 2.13 -35.82 21.29
C SER A 138 3.04 -34.68 20.81
N ALA A 139 4.23 -34.54 21.40
CA ALA A 139 5.22 -33.55 20.97
C ALA A 139 5.73 -33.80 19.55
N MET A 140 6.01 -35.07 19.18
CA MET A 140 6.41 -35.43 17.82
C MET A 140 5.27 -35.21 16.82
N ALA A 141 4.03 -35.53 17.18
CA ALA A 141 2.85 -35.26 16.35
C ALA A 141 2.64 -33.75 16.11
N LEU A 142 2.84 -32.92 17.14
CA LEU A 142 2.79 -31.46 17.02
C LEU A 142 3.93 -30.93 16.14
N GLY A 143 5.15 -31.44 16.33
CA GLY A 143 6.31 -31.06 15.52
C GLY A 143 6.14 -31.40 14.04
N LEU A 144 5.64 -32.60 13.74
CA LEU A 144 5.35 -33.05 12.38
C LEU A 144 4.21 -32.24 11.76
N SER A 145 3.12 -31.99 12.50
CA SER A 145 1.98 -31.22 11.98
C SER A 145 2.36 -29.77 11.66
N HIS A 146 3.12 -29.11 12.53
CA HIS A 146 3.66 -27.77 12.27
C HIS A 146 4.59 -27.77 11.05
N SER A 147 5.45 -28.77 10.92
CA SER A 147 6.42 -28.83 9.82
C SER A 147 5.75 -29.13 8.47
N LEU A 148 4.75 -30.01 8.45
CA LEU A 148 3.94 -30.32 7.26
C LEU A 148 3.07 -29.13 6.87
N ALA A 149 2.46 -28.44 7.84
CA ALA A 149 1.73 -27.19 7.60
C ALA A 149 2.66 -26.11 7.04
N ARG A 150 3.86 -25.94 7.61
CA ARG A 150 4.88 -25.02 7.07
C ARG A 150 5.33 -25.41 5.67
N HIS A 151 5.51 -26.69 5.38
CA HIS A 151 5.87 -27.15 4.04
C HIS A 151 4.77 -26.72 3.05
N LYS A 152 3.51 -27.07 3.31
CA LYS A 152 2.37 -26.64 2.48
C LYS A 152 2.25 -25.11 2.36
N LEU A 153 2.48 -24.37 3.45
CA LEU A 153 2.42 -22.90 3.44
C LEU A 153 3.63 -22.23 2.80
N LYS A 154 4.83 -22.82 2.83
CA LYS A 154 6.01 -22.31 2.12
C LYS A 154 5.82 -22.32 0.61
N PHE A 155 5.05 -23.29 0.12
CA PHE A 155 4.61 -23.34 -1.28
C PHE A 155 3.38 -22.46 -1.56
N SER A 156 2.76 -21.83 -0.55
CA SER A 156 1.69 -20.87 -0.79
C SER A 156 2.30 -19.51 -1.18
N PRO A 157 2.01 -19.00 -2.39
CA PRO A 157 2.48 -17.70 -2.86
C PRO A 157 1.85 -16.52 -2.09
N ASP A 158 0.83 -16.77 -1.28
CA ASP A 158 -0.04 -15.75 -0.67
C ASP A 158 0.63 -14.86 0.39
N LYS A 159 1.84 -15.20 0.86
CA LYS A 159 2.56 -14.41 1.89
C LYS A 159 3.74 -13.60 1.37
N ILE A 160 4.06 -13.69 0.08
CA ILE A 160 5.21 -13.00 -0.50
C ILE A 160 4.92 -11.49 -0.66
N ASP A 161 3.65 -11.10 -0.75
CA ASP A 161 3.18 -9.71 -0.87
C ASP A 161 3.51 -8.83 0.35
N THR A 162 3.63 -9.41 1.54
CA THR A 162 4.06 -8.68 2.76
C THR A 162 5.43 -8.03 2.61
N MET A 163 6.35 -8.64 1.84
CA MET A 163 7.66 -8.08 1.56
C MET A 163 7.58 -6.83 0.68
N ILE A 164 6.63 -6.77 -0.26
CA ILE A 164 6.39 -5.59 -1.10
C ILE A 164 5.97 -4.41 -0.21
N VAL A 165 5.05 -4.65 0.74
CA VAL A 165 4.56 -3.60 1.65
C VAL A 165 5.70 -3.01 2.49
N GLN A 166 6.60 -3.85 3.00
CA GLN A 166 7.78 -3.38 3.73
C GLN A 166 8.78 -2.65 2.83
N ALA A 167 9.02 -3.16 1.62
CA ALA A 167 9.97 -2.57 0.69
C ALA A 167 9.54 -1.16 0.22
N ILE A 168 8.26 -0.95 -0.08
CA ILE A 168 7.76 0.38 -0.49
C ILE A 168 7.74 1.37 0.68
N GLY A 169 7.39 0.92 1.90
CA GLY A 169 7.47 1.75 3.09
C GLY A 169 8.91 2.21 3.34
N LEU A 170 9.87 1.30 3.26
CA LEU A 170 11.29 1.63 3.38
C LEU A 170 11.76 2.57 2.25
N LEU A 171 11.27 2.40 1.02
CA LEU A 171 11.62 3.29 -0.09
C LEU A 171 11.14 4.73 0.17
N ASP A 172 9.91 4.91 0.65
CA ASP A 172 9.35 6.22 0.95
C ASP A 172 10.07 6.87 2.16
N ASP A 173 10.47 6.08 3.17
CA ASP A 173 11.27 6.55 4.31
C ASP A 173 12.68 6.97 3.87
N LEU A 174 13.35 6.15 3.06
CA LEU A 174 14.67 6.46 2.50
C LEU A 174 14.65 7.75 1.68
N ASP A 175 13.63 7.99 0.85
CA ASP A 175 13.54 9.22 0.05
C ASP A 175 13.45 10.48 0.95
N LYS A 176 12.75 10.38 2.08
CA LYS A 176 12.64 11.48 3.06
C LYS A 176 13.95 11.71 3.84
N GLU A 177 14.57 10.64 4.30
CA GLU A 177 15.85 10.70 5.02
C GLU A 177 16.97 11.19 4.12
N LEU A 178 17.07 10.67 2.89
CA LEU A 178 18.05 11.08 1.88
C LEU A 178 17.94 12.59 1.61
N ASN A 179 16.73 13.12 1.43
CA ASN A 179 16.56 14.56 1.24
C ASN A 179 16.99 15.36 2.47
N THR A 180 16.71 14.87 3.68
CA THR A 180 17.11 15.53 4.92
C THR A 180 18.63 15.54 5.08
N TYR A 181 19.30 14.41 4.86
CA TYR A 181 20.76 14.31 4.91
C TYR A 181 21.43 15.12 3.80
N ALA A 182 20.89 15.11 2.59
CA ALA A 182 21.41 15.92 1.49
C ALA A 182 21.34 17.42 1.79
N MET A 183 20.22 17.91 2.33
CA MET A 183 20.11 19.31 2.76
C MET A 183 21.11 19.62 3.88
N ARG A 184 21.34 18.68 4.80
CA ARG A 184 22.37 18.84 5.85
C ARG A 184 23.78 18.95 5.28
N VAL A 185 24.14 18.12 4.29
CA VAL A 185 25.44 18.21 3.59
C VAL A 185 25.58 19.56 2.90
N LYS A 186 24.53 20.05 2.23
CA LYS A 186 24.52 21.37 1.57
C LYS A 186 24.71 22.53 2.55
N GLU A 187 24.05 22.50 3.69
CA GLU A 187 24.21 23.53 4.72
C GLU A 187 25.59 23.47 5.37
N TRP A 188 26.11 22.26 5.62
CA TRP A 188 27.40 22.08 6.29
C TRP A 188 28.57 22.47 5.41
N TYR A 189 28.63 21.95 4.17
CA TYR A 189 29.66 22.34 3.20
C TYR A 189 29.45 23.75 2.65
N GLY A 190 28.24 24.29 2.75
CA GLY A 190 27.92 25.67 2.37
C GLY A 190 28.67 26.74 3.16
N TRP A 191 29.20 26.44 4.35
CA TRP A 191 30.13 27.33 5.05
C TRP A 191 31.45 27.49 4.31
N HIS A 192 31.95 26.39 3.72
CA HIS A 192 33.17 26.39 2.95
C HIS A 192 32.97 26.87 1.51
N PHE A 193 31.88 26.46 0.85
CA PHE A 193 31.58 26.81 -0.53
C PHE A 193 30.07 27.08 -0.76
N PRO A 194 29.59 28.30 -0.41
CA PRO A 194 28.16 28.62 -0.45
C PRO A 194 27.56 28.72 -1.87
N GLU A 195 28.37 29.12 -2.86
CA GLU A 195 27.92 29.30 -4.25
C GLU A 195 27.56 27.96 -4.91
N LEU A 196 28.20 26.86 -4.50
CA LEU A 196 27.97 25.53 -5.04
C LEU A 196 26.50 25.10 -4.90
N ALA A 197 25.86 25.41 -3.78
CA ALA A 197 24.47 25.02 -3.53
C ALA A 197 23.48 25.77 -4.43
N LYS A 198 23.87 26.93 -4.98
CA LYS A 198 23.06 27.70 -5.94
C LYS A 198 23.26 27.23 -7.37
N ILE A 199 24.46 26.75 -7.70
CA ILE A 199 24.80 26.25 -9.04
C ILE A 199 24.24 24.82 -9.22
N LEU A 200 24.37 23.98 -8.18
CA LEU A 200 23.94 22.58 -8.22
C LEU A 200 22.65 22.35 -7.43
N ASN A 201 21.56 22.16 -8.17
CA ASN A 201 20.28 21.76 -7.59
C ASN A 201 20.26 20.28 -7.22
N ASP A 202 20.93 19.41 -7.98
CA ASP A 202 20.95 17.98 -7.68
C ASP A 202 21.77 17.68 -6.41
N ASN A 203 21.10 17.02 -5.48
CA ASN A 203 21.62 16.66 -4.16
C ASN A 203 22.69 15.56 -4.23
N ILE A 204 22.56 14.62 -5.16
CA ILE A 204 23.49 13.49 -5.27
C ILE A 204 24.76 13.93 -5.98
N ALA A 205 24.64 14.68 -7.08
CA ALA A 205 25.78 15.31 -7.74
C ALA A 205 26.55 16.23 -6.77
N TYR A 206 25.84 16.97 -5.91
CA TYR A 206 26.47 17.78 -4.86
C TYR A 206 27.32 16.93 -3.91
N ALA A 207 26.77 15.85 -3.37
CA ALA A 207 27.52 14.96 -2.47
C ALA A 207 28.74 14.32 -3.16
N ARG A 208 28.60 13.85 -4.41
CA ARG A 208 29.72 13.31 -5.19
C ARG A 208 30.81 14.34 -5.46
N LEU A 209 30.43 15.59 -5.73
CA LEU A 209 31.39 16.66 -5.94
C LEU A 209 32.15 16.99 -4.65
N VAL A 210 31.48 17.04 -3.50
CA VAL A 210 32.15 17.25 -2.20
C VAL A 210 33.19 16.16 -1.93
N LEU A 211 32.90 14.92 -2.28
CA LEU A 211 33.86 13.81 -2.18
C LEU A 211 35.07 13.98 -3.11
N LYS A 212 34.85 14.38 -4.36
CA LYS A 212 35.92 14.46 -5.38
C LYS A 212 36.76 15.75 -5.26
N MET A 213 36.13 16.88 -4.95
CA MET A 213 36.77 18.19 -4.87
C MET A 213 37.45 18.42 -3.51
N GLY A 214 36.82 18.00 -2.41
CA GLY A 214 37.35 18.20 -1.06
C GLY A 214 37.44 19.68 -0.69
N MET A 215 38.66 20.23 -0.61
CA MET A 215 38.87 21.67 -0.36
C MET A 215 38.75 22.48 -1.64
N ARG A 216 38.31 23.73 -1.52
CA ARG A 216 38.26 24.67 -2.65
C ARG A 216 39.60 24.82 -3.35
N SER A 217 40.72 24.80 -2.63
CA SER A 217 42.08 24.95 -3.20
C SER A 217 42.39 23.95 -4.32
N ASN A 218 41.74 22.79 -4.33
CA ASN A 218 42.01 21.72 -5.28
C ASN A 218 41.21 21.88 -6.60
N TRP A 219 40.53 23.01 -6.81
CA TRP A 219 39.64 23.26 -7.94
C TRP A 219 40.31 23.16 -9.32
N GLU A 220 41.60 23.50 -9.44
CA GLU A 220 42.35 23.40 -10.70
C GLU A 220 42.76 21.96 -11.03
N THR A 221 43.12 21.19 -10.00
CA THR A 221 43.72 19.85 -10.15
C THR A 221 42.68 18.74 -10.36
N VAL A 222 41.43 18.99 -9.97
CA VAL A 222 40.38 17.97 -9.97
C VAL A 222 39.57 18.02 -11.27
N ASP A 223 39.43 16.86 -11.89
CA ASP A 223 38.55 16.62 -13.04
C ASP A 223 37.14 16.24 -12.55
N LEU A 224 36.13 17.05 -12.91
CA LEU A 224 34.73 16.86 -12.49
C LEU A 224 33.83 16.35 -13.63
N SER A 225 34.40 16.04 -14.79
CA SER A 225 33.68 15.60 -16.00
C SER A 225 32.81 14.35 -15.80
N GLU A 226 33.20 13.45 -14.90
CA GLU A 226 32.42 12.23 -14.58
C GLU A 226 31.11 12.51 -13.83
N ILE A 227 31.02 13.65 -13.15
CA ILE A 227 29.91 13.98 -12.25
C ILE A 227 29.01 15.04 -12.87
N LEU A 228 29.59 16.01 -13.58
CA LEU A 228 28.89 17.18 -14.10
C LEU A 228 29.16 17.40 -15.59
N PRO A 229 28.19 17.95 -16.34
CA PRO A 229 28.43 18.47 -17.68
C PRO A 229 29.43 19.64 -17.67
N GLU A 230 30.19 19.81 -18.77
CA GLU A 230 31.26 20.82 -18.92
C GLU A 230 30.79 22.27 -18.62
N GLU A 231 29.57 22.63 -19.03
CA GLU A 231 28.99 23.96 -18.79
C GLU A 231 28.86 24.28 -17.29
N ILE A 232 28.47 23.28 -16.50
CA ILE A 232 28.28 23.43 -15.05
C ILE A 232 29.63 23.35 -14.34
N GLU A 233 30.53 22.48 -14.81
CA GLU A 233 31.87 22.36 -14.28
C GLU A 233 32.66 23.68 -14.36
N THR A 234 32.64 24.35 -15.51
CA THR A 234 33.32 25.65 -15.69
C THR A 234 32.74 26.71 -14.75
N ALA A 235 31.42 26.75 -14.57
CA ALA A 235 30.76 27.65 -13.62
C ALA A 235 31.16 27.36 -12.17
N VAL A 236 31.29 26.08 -11.79
CA VAL A 236 31.75 25.68 -10.44
C VAL A 236 33.21 26.06 -10.22
N LYS A 237 34.10 25.86 -11.19
CA LYS A 237 35.52 26.26 -11.11
C LYS A 237 35.68 27.78 -10.96
N LEU A 238 34.96 28.56 -11.77
CA LEU A 238 34.93 30.02 -11.65
C LEU A 238 34.37 30.50 -10.30
N ALA A 239 33.35 29.80 -9.79
CA ALA A 239 32.78 30.10 -8.49
C ALA A 239 33.72 29.73 -7.34
N ALA A 240 34.53 28.67 -7.47
CA ALA A 240 35.49 28.24 -6.47
C ALA A 240 36.61 29.28 -6.28
N ASP A 241 37.15 29.82 -7.38
CA ASP A 241 38.17 30.88 -7.40
C ASP A 241 37.68 32.17 -6.72
N ARG A 242 36.43 32.55 -6.98
CA ARG A 242 35.82 33.80 -6.46
C ARG A 242 34.94 33.60 -5.23
N SER A 243 34.98 32.44 -4.59
CA SER A 243 34.04 32.08 -3.53
C SER A 243 34.28 32.89 -2.25
N MET A 244 33.17 33.32 -1.63
CA MET A 244 33.16 34.05 -0.35
C MET A 244 33.18 33.13 0.88
N GLY A 245 33.26 31.81 0.69
CA GLY A 245 33.23 30.85 1.79
C GLY A 245 34.46 30.95 2.71
N THR A 246 34.35 30.39 3.92
CA THR A 246 35.47 30.35 4.88
C THR A 246 36.37 29.16 4.60
N GLU A 247 37.63 29.21 5.01
CA GLU A 247 38.48 28.02 5.04
C GLU A 247 38.06 27.13 6.22
N ILE A 248 38.11 25.81 6.03
CA ILE A 248 37.74 24.80 7.03
C ILE A 248 38.95 23.95 7.38
N SER A 249 38.95 23.35 8.57
CA SER A 249 40.00 22.44 8.97
C SER A 249 39.91 21.11 8.19
N PRO A 250 41.03 20.39 8.01
CA PRO A 250 41.00 19.07 7.39
C PRO A 250 40.18 18.05 8.21
N GLU A 251 40.14 18.17 9.54
CA GLU A 251 39.35 17.31 10.42
C GLU A 251 37.83 17.52 10.19
N ASP A 252 37.41 18.78 10.01
CA ASP A 252 36.01 19.08 9.68
C ASP A 252 35.64 18.56 8.29
N LEU A 253 36.55 18.69 7.32
CA LEU A 253 36.34 18.21 5.96
C LEU A 253 36.15 16.68 5.93
N GLU A 254 36.95 15.92 6.68
CA GLU A 254 36.82 14.45 6.76
C GLU A 254 35.42 14.03 7.26
N ASN A 255 34.88 14.75 8.24
CA ASN A 255 33.53 14.50 8.75
C ASN A 255 32.44 14.84 7.69
N ILE A 256 32.61 15.94 6.96
CA ILE A 256 31.71 16.32 5.86
C ILE A 256 31.75 15.27 4.73
N GLN A 257 32.95 14.81 4.37
CA GLN A 257 33.14 13.76 3.37
C GLN A 257 32.57 12.41 3.83
N SER A 258 32.67 12.08 5.12
CA SER A 258 32.05 10.88 5.68
C SER A 258 30.53 10.92 5.54
N LEU A 259 29.90 12.07 5.85
CA LEU A 259 28.46 12.25 5.64
C LEU A 259 28.08 12.21 4.15
N ALA A 260 28.87 12.83 3.27
CA ALA A 260 28.63 12.78 1.83
C ALA A 260 28.73 11.35 1.28
N THR A 261 29.67 10.54 1.79
CA THR A 261 29.82 9.12 1.44
C THR A 261 28.56 8.35 1.82
N GLN A 262 28.06 8.52 3.05
CA GLN A 262 26.82 7.89 3.51
C GLN A 262 25.62 8.27 2.64
N VAL A 263 25.50 9.54 2.22
CA VAL A 263 24.40 9.98 1.33
C VAL A 263 24.48 9.28 -0.04
N VAL A 264 25.68 9.11 -0.60
CA VAL A 264 25.87 8.37 -1.86
C VAL A 264 25.53 6.89 -1.69
N GLU A 265 25.99 6.25 -0.61
CA GLU A 265 25.66 4.85 -0.31
C GLU A 265 24.15 4.63 -0.11
N PHE A 266 23.47 5.55 0.57
CA PHE A 266 22.01 5.50 0.72
C PHE A 266 21.30 5.66 -0.62
N TYR A 267 21.79 6.53 -1.50
CA TYR A 267 21.23 6.66 -2.84
C TYR A 267 21.39 5.38 -3.66
N GLU A 268 22.56 4.75 -3.63
CA GLU A 268 22.81 3.47 -4.31
C GLU A 268 21.96 2.34 -3.72
N TYR A 269 21.81 2.30 -2.39
CA TYR A 269 20.90 1.35 -1.75
C TYR A 269 19.45 1.57 -2.18
N ARG A 270 19.00 2.83 -2.26
CA ARG A 270 17.67 3.19 -2.76
C ARG A 270 17.44 2.74 -4.21
N GLN A 271 18.44 2.86 -5.09
CA GLN A 271 18.37 2.33 -6.46
C GLN A 271 18.28 0.80 -6.51
N ARG A 272 19.09 0.11 -5.68
CA ARG A 272 19.03 -1.36 -5.54
C ARG A 272 17.68 -1.82 -5.02
N LEU A 273 17.13 -1.13 -4.02
CA LEU A 273 15.81 -1.42 -3.46
C LEU A 273 14.69 -1.21 -4.47
N ALA A 274 14.76 -0.15 -5.29
CA ALA A 274 13.80 0.08 -6.37
C ALA A 274 13.85 -1.04 -7.42
N SER A 275 15.05 -1.47 -7.82
CA SER A 275 15.24 -2.58 -8.77
C SER A 275 14.73 -3.91 -8.20
N TYR A 276 14.99 -4.16 -6.91
CA TYR A 276 14.42 -5.29 -6.18
C TYR A 276 12.89 -5.25 -6.18
N LEU A 277 12.29 -4.09 -5.88
CA LEU A 277 10.83 -3.93 -5.89
C LEU A 277 10.23 -4.20 -7.27
N THR A 278 10.84 -3.71 -8.34
CA THR A 278 10.45 -4.03 -9.73
C THR A 278 10.46 -5.53 -10.01
N SER A 279 11.56 -6.22 -9.66
CA SER A 279 11.66 -7.68 -9.87
C SER A 279 10.59 -8.46 -9.09
N ARG A 280 10.34 -8.05 -7.84
CA ARG A 280 9.33 -8.68 -6.98
C ARG A 280 7.91 -8.41 -7.45
N MET A 281 7.62 -7.19 -7.88
CA MET A 281 6.30 -6.83 -8.36
C MET A 281 5.96 -7.59 -9.65
N ASN A 282 6.91 -7.71 -10.58
CA ASN A 282 6.71 -8.51 -11.80
C ASN A 282 6.42 -9.99 -11.48
N ALA A 283 7.09 -10.56 -10.48
CA ALA A 283 6.87 -11.94 -10.08
C ALA A 283 5.53 -12.19 -9.35
N ILE A 284 5.00 -11.19 -8.64
CA ILE A 284 3.78 -11.34 -7.81
C ILE A 284 2.52 -10.87 -8.53
N ALA A 285 2.59 -9.73 -9.23
CA ALA A 285 1.45 -9.10 -9.87
C ALA A 285 1.83 -8.55 -11.25
N PRO A 286 2.12 -9.42 -12.23
CA PRO A 286 2.55 -9.00 -13.58
C PRO A 286 1.48 -8.21 -14.32
N ASN A 287 0.18 -8.56 -14.20
CA ASN A 287 -0.89 -7.85 -14.89
C ASN A 287 -1.10 -6.43 -14.33
N LEU A 288 -1.08 -6.29 -13.00
CA LEU A 288 -1.16 -4.98 -12.37
C LEU A 288 0.04 -4.11 -12.79
N THR A 289 1.23 -4.69 -12.79
CA THR A 289 2.48 -4.00 -13.17
C THR A 289 2.43 -3.49 -14.60
N ALA A 290 2.00 -4.34 -15.54
CA ALA A 290 1.80 -3.94 -16.91
C ALA A 290 0.83 -2.74 -17.01
N LEU A 291 -0.23 -2.68 -16.22
CA LEU A 291 -1.26 -1.63 -16.31
C LEU A 291 -0.89 -0.30 -15.66
N VAL A 292 -0.44 -0.31 -14.40
CA VAL A 292 -0.22 0.92 -13.61
C VAL A 292 1.26 1.25 -13.37
N GLY A 293 2.15 0.27 -13.58
CA GLY A 293 3.57 0.35 -13.24
C GLY A 293 3.89 -0.04 -11.81
N ASP A 294 5.14 -0.41 -11.58
CA ASP A 294 5.60 -1.15 -10.38
C ASP A 294 5.43 -0.32 -9.09
N LEU A 295 5.85 0.95 -9.11
CA LEU A 295 5.79 1.85 -7.96
C LEU A 295 4.35 2.17 -7.55
N VAL A 296 3.48 2.41 -8.52
CA VAL A 296 2.06 2.70 -8.25
C VAL A 296 1.36 1.43 -7.76
N GLY A 297 1.63 0.28 -8.39
CA GLY A 297 1.15 -1.03 -7.95
C GLY A 297 1.56 -1.34 -6.50
N ALA A 298 2.82 -1.11 -6.15
CA ALA A 298 3.34 -1.31 -4.79
C ALA A 298 2.61 -0.44 -3.77
N ARG A 299 2.39 0.84 -4.06
CA ARG A 299 1.64 1.74 -3.17
C ARG A 299 0.18 1.34 -3.02
N LEU A 300 -0.46 0.84 -4.09
CA LEU A 300 -1.83 0.32 -4.00
C LEU A 300 -1.92 -0.89 -3.07
N ILE A 301 -0.98 -1.85 -3.21
CA ILE A 301 -0.92 -3.04 -2.35
C ILE A 301 -0.64 -2.65 -0.90
N ALA A 302 0.32 -1.76 -0.66
CA ALA A 302 0.65 -1.28 0.69
C ALA A 302 -0.52 -0.57 1.36
N HIS A 303 -1.26 0.26 0.61
CA HIS A 303 -2.44 0.93 1.14
C HIS A 303 -3.58 -0.04 1.48
N ALA A 304 -3.73 -1.14 0.73
CA ALA A 304 -4.73 -2.17 1.03
C ALA A 304 -4.27 -3.21 2.08
N GLY A 305 -2.97 -3.22 2.41
CA GLY A 305 -2.32 -4.13 3.35
C GLY A 305 -1.89 -5.47 2.76
N SER A 306 -2.64 -6.03 1.80
CA SER A 306 -2.29 -7.26 1.08
C SER A 306 -2.86 -7.27 -0.33
N LEU A 307 -2.29 -8.10 -1.21
CA LEU A 307 -2.76 -8.28 -2.59
C LEU A 307 -4.19 -8.82 -2.62
N THR A 308 -4.50 -9.79 -1.75
CA THR A 308 -5.84 -10.40 -1.63
C THR A 308 -6.88 -9.43 -1.07
N SER A 309 -6.48 -8.49 -0.20
CA SER A 309 -7.37 -7.42 0.28
C SER A 309 -7.69 -6.43 -0.84
N LEU A 310 -6.68 -6.05 -1.63
CA LEU A 310 -6.85 -5.17 -2.77
C LEU A 310 -7.74 -5.82 -3.85
N SER A 311 -7.62 -7.13 -4.10
CA SER A 311 -8.40 -7.82 -5.15
C SER A 311 -9.90 -7.88 -4.85
N LYS A 312 -10.27 -7.90 -3.56
CA LYS A 312 -11.65 -7.80 -3.07
C LYS A 312 -12.25 -6.41 -3.25
N SER A 313 -11.41 -5.37 -3.35
CA SER A 313 -11.89 -4.01 -3.53
C SER A 313 -12.51 -3.81 -4.92
N PRO A 314 -13.60 -3.06 -5.05
CA PRO A 314 -14.18 -2.74 -6.35
C PRO A 314 -13.32 -1.71 -7.09
N ALA A 315 -13.50 -1.65 -8.41
CA ALA A 315 -12.78 -0.71 -9.28
C ALA A 315 -12.94 0.77 -8.87
N SER A 316 -14.13 1.15 -8.38
CA SER A 316 -14.39 2.51 -7.88
C SER A 316 -13.55 2.87 -6.66
N THR A 317 -13.35 1.92 -5.73
CA THR A 317 -12.45 2.10 -4.58
C THR A 317 -11.00 2.22 -5.04
N ILE A 318 -10.56 1.34 -5.94
CA ILE A 318 -9.20 1.37 -6.51
C ILE A 318 -8.92 2.72 -7.20
N GLN A 319 -9.91 3.31 -7.89
CA GLN A 319 -9.80 4.61 -8.55
C GLN A 319 -9.45 5.77 -7.58
N ILE A 320 -10.04 5.76 -6.39
CA ILE A 320 -9.97 6.86 -5.40
C ILE A 320 -9.10 6.52 -4.18
N LEU A 321 -8.44 5.35 -4.19
CA LEU A 321 -7.60 4.86 -3.10
C LEU A 321 -6.48 5.87 -2.78
N GLY A 322 -6.29 6.19 -1.49
CA GLY A 322 -5.36 7.21 -1.02
C GLY A 322 -5.85 8.66 -1.07
N ALA A 323 -7.02 8.94 -1.67
CA ALA A 323 -7.68 10.25 -1.59
C ALA A 323 -8.85 10.29 -0.57
N GLU A 324 -8.86 9.34 0.37
CA GLU A 324 -9.95 9.11 1.33
C GLU A 324 -10.29 10.33 2.18
N LYS A 325 -9.29 11.07 2.65
CA LYS A 325 -9.52 12.30 3.42
C LYS A 325 -10.33 13.34 2.64
N ALA A 326 -10.03 13.50 1.35
CA ALA A 326 -10.76 14.41 0.48
C ALA A 326 -12.15 13.85 0.11
N LEU A 327 -12.24 12.55 -0.13
CA LEU A 327 -13.49 11.83 -0.42
C LEU A 327 -14.49 11.96 0.72
N PHE A 328 -14.10 11.60 1.95
CA PHE A 328 -14.99 11.65 3.10
C PHE A 328 -15.38 13.07 3.49
N ARG A 329 -14.48 14.05 3.29
CA ARG A 329 -14.82 15.47 3.45
C ARG A 329 -15.91 15.88 2.45
N ALA A 330 -15.72 15.57 1.17
CA ALA A 330 -16.67 15.92 0.11
C ALA A 330 -18.04 15.27 0.33
N LEU A 331 -18.08 14.00 0.72
CA LEU A 331 -19.35 13.30 1.02
C LEU A 331 -20.08 13.92 2.21
N LYS A 332 -19.36 14.31 3.28
CA LYS A 332 -19.96 14.97 4.44
C LYS A 332 -20.52 16.35 4.11
N THR A 333 -19.83 17.11 3.26
CA THR A 333 -20.22 18.48 2.88
C THR A 333 -21.06 18.53 1.59
N LYS A 334 -21.49 17.38 1.04
CA LYS A 334 -22.18 17.26 -0.26
C LYS A 334 -21.47 18.01 -1.40
N HIS A 335 -20.15 18.02 -1.40
CA HIS A 335 -19.32 18.60 -2.45
C HIS A 335 -18.87 17.52 -3.45
N ASP A 336 -18.37 17.93 -4.61
CA ASP A 336 -17.77 17.04 -5.60
C ASP A 336 -16.65 16.16 -5.02
N THR A 337 -16.74 14.87 -5.30
CA THR A 337 -15.76 13.86 -4.86
C THR A 337 -14.49 13.89 -5.71
N PRO A 338 -13.33 13.49 -5.16
CA PRO A 338 -12.08 13.40 -5.92
C PRO A 338 -12.21 12.36 -7.05
N LYS A 339 -11.66 12.69 -8.23
CA LYS A 339 -11.76 11.85 -9.43
C LYS A 339 -10.68 10.76 -9.51
N TYR A 340 -9.63 10.88 -8.72
CA TYR A 340 -8.45 10.02 -8.72
C TYR A 340 -7.78 10.06 -7.34
N GLY A 341 -7.14 8.95 -6.97
CA GLY A 341 -6.24 8.83 -5.82
C GLY A 341 -4.80 8.53 -6.26
N LEU A 342 -4.21 7.48 -5.70
CA LEU A 342 -2.83 7.05 -5.99
C LEU A 342 -2.57 6.74 -7.47
N ILE A 343 -3.60 6.28 -8.20
CA ILE A 343 -3.50 5.96 -9.63
C ILE A 343 -3.19 7.20 -10.48
N TYR A 344 -3.37 8.43 -9.96
CA TYR A 344 -3.02 9.66 -10.68
C TYR A 344 -1.59 9.67 -11.22
N HIS A 345 -0.65 9.02 -10.52
CA HIS A 345 0.75 8.93 -10.92
C HIS A 345 1.06 7.83 -11.94
N ALA A 346 0.06 7.07 -12.39
CA ALA A 346 0.24 6.09 -13.46
C ALA A 346 0.50 6.77 -14.80
N SER A 347 1.38 6.19 -15.62
CA SER A 347 1.81 6.76 -16.91
C SER A 347 0.65 7.07 -17.86
N LEU A 348 -0.31 6.14 -17.99
CA LEU A 348 -1.50 6.29 -18.85
C LEU A 348 -2.40 7.47 -18.47
N ILE A 349 -2.43 7.86 -17.19
CA ILE A 349 -3.19 9.03 -16.74
C ILE A 349 -2.37 10.31 -16.92
N GLY A 350 -1.05 10.22 -16.71
CA GLY A 350 -0.12 11.33 -16.94
C GLY A 350 -0.17 11.86 -18.37
N GLN A 351 -0.35 10.97 -19.35
CA GLN A 351 -0.47 11.31 -20.78
C GLN A 351 -1.81 11.96 -21.18
N ALA A 352 -2.89 11.69 -20.44
CA ALA A 352 -4.21 12.24 -20.77
C ALA A 352 -4.33 13.71 -20.34
N THR A 353 -5.15 14.51 -21.03
CA THR A 353 -5.31 15.94 -20.71
C THR A 353 -6.66 16.26 -20.08
N GLY A 354 -6.68 17.24 -19.16
CA GLY A 354 -7.91 17.82 -18.56
C GLY A 354 -8.99 16.81 -18.16
N ARG A 355 -10.16 16.89 -18.82
CA ARG A 355 -11.33 16.03 -18.54
C ARG A 355 -11.10 14.56 -18.90
N ASN A 356 -10.18 14.27 -19.83
CA ASN A 356 -9.87 12.90 -20.24
C ASN A 356 -9.12 12.13 -19.15
N LYS A 357 -8.35 12.80 -18.28
CA LYS A 357 -7.70 12.17 -17.11
C LYS A 357 -8.70 11.41 -16.24
N GLY A 358 -9.83 12.03 -15.90
CA GLY A 358 -10.87 11.39 -15.09
C GLY A 358 -11.56 10.22 -15.79
N LYS A 359 -11.73 10.30 -17.12
CA LYS A 359 -12.28 9.18 -17.91
C LYS A 359 -11.31 8.01 -17.95
N MET A 360 -10.02 8.29 -18.19
CA MET A 360 -8.97 7.28 -18.20
C MET A 360 -8.76 6.65 -16.83
N ALA A 361 -8.78 7.44 -15.76
CA ALA A 361 -8.70 6.93 -14.39
C ALA A 361 -9.74 5.84 -14.11
N ARG A 362 -10.99 6.07 -14.54
CA ARG A 362 -12.08 5.11 -14.35
C ARG A 362 -11.87 3.82 -15.15
N ILE A 363 -11.46 3.94 -16.41
CA ILE A 363 -11.27 2.76 -17.28
C ILE A 363 -10.02 1.98 -16.84
N LEU A 364 -8.95 2.69 -16.47
CA LEU A 364 -7.72 2.08 -15.94
C LEU A 364 -8.01 1.35 -14.63
N ALA A 365 -8.72 1.96 -13.68
CA ALA A 365 -9.08 1.29 -12.43
C ALA A 365 -9.95 0.05 -12.65
N ALA A 366 -10.86 0.07 -13.64
CA ALA A 366 -11.66 -1.10 -14.00
C ALA A 366 -10.80 -2.24 -14.57
N LYS A 367 -9.85 -1.94 -15.45
CA LYS A 367 -8.93 -2.94 -16.01
C LYS A 367 -7.89 -3.42 -14.99
N ALA A 368 -7.39 -2.52 -14.15
CA ALA A 368 -6.48 -2.84 -13.04
C ALA A 368 -7.15 -3.76 -12.02
N SER A 369 -8.42 -3.53 -11.67
CA SER A 369 -9.19 -4.42 -10.79
C SER A 369 -9.33 -5.83 -11.38
N LEU A 370 -9.50 -5.94 -12.71
CA LEU A 370 -9.59 -7.23 -13.38
C LEU A 370 -8.23 -7.95 -13.40
N GLY A 371 -7.16 -7.26 -13.80
CA GLY A 371 -5.79 -7.79 -13.77
C GLY A 371 -5.36 -8.23 -12.38
N LEU A 372 -5.64 -7.42 -11.37
CA LEU A 372 -5.34 -7.71 -9.97
C LEU A 372 -6.04 -8.98 -9.46
N ARG A 373 -7.30 -9.21 -9.84
CA ARG A 373 -8.03 -10.42 -9.43
C ARG A 373 -7.45 -11.67 -10.06
N VAL A 374 -6.98 -11.57 -11.30
CA VAL A 374 -6.27 -12.66 -11.96
C VAL A 374 -4.93 -12.90 -11.26
N ASP A 375 -4.14 -11.85 -11.01
CA ASP A 375 -2.86 -11.97 -10.29
C ASP A 375 -3.02 -12.59 -8.89
N ALA A 376 -4.11 -12.27 -8.18
CA ALA A 376 -4.32 -12.73 -6.80
C ALA A 376 -5.02 -14.08 -6.65
N LEU A 377 -5.81 -14.53 -7.64
CA LEU A 377 -6.68 -15.70 -7.51
C LEU A 377 -6.44 -16.77 -8.58
N ALA A 378 -5.68 -16.47 -9.64
CA ALA A 378 -5.38 -17.47 -10.65
C ALA A 378 -4.35 -18.47 -10.11
N GLU A 379 -4.71 -19.75 -10.16
CA GLU A 379 -3.80 -20.85 -9.91
C GLU A 379 -3.16 -21.25 -11.25
N TRP A 380 -1.89 -20.92 -11.40
CA TRP A 380 -1.10 -21.29 -12.58
C TRP A 380 -0.39 -22.62 -12.33
N GLY A 381 -0.35 -23.51 -13.33
CA GLY A 381 0.47 -24.72 -13.27
C GLY A 381 1.97 -24.41 -13.31
N GLU A 382 2.82 -25.42 -13.05
CA GLU A 382 4.28 -25.24 -12.98
C GLU A 382 4.93 -24.83 -14.33
N GLU A 383 4.25 -25.01 -15.46
CA GLU A 383 4.78 -24.77 -16.82
C GLU A 383 4.27 -23.47 -17.49
N VAL A 384 3.75 -22.49 -16.74
CA VAL A 384 3.23 -21.25 -17.35
C VAL A 384 4.33 -20.20 -17.47
N THR A 385 4.49 -19.64 -18.67
CA THR A 385 5.46 -18.58 -18.93
C THR A 385 5.04 -17.24 -18.29
N GLU A 386 6.00 -16.39 -17.93
CA GLU A 386 5.71 -15.07 -17.36
C GLU A 386 4.91 -14.16 -18.33
N GLU A 387 5.08 -14.37 -19.64
CA GLU A 387 4.32 -13.65 -20.67
C GLU A 387 2.84 -14.02 -20.67
N GLU A 388 2.51 -15.30 -20.48
CA GLU A 388 1.12 -15.76 -20.36
C GLU A 388 0.46 -15.23 -19.10
N LYS A 389 1.21 -15.16 -17.98
CA LYS A 389 0.71 -14.55 -16.73
C LYS A 389 0.39 -13.07 -16.93
N ALA A 390 1.20 -12.34 -17.71
CA ALA A 390 1.05 -10.91 -17.99
C ALA A 390 0.12 -10.57 -19.19
N ALA A 391 -0.36 -11.58 -19.93
CA ALA A 391 -1.06 -11.40 -21.21
C ALA A 391 -2.31 -10.51 -21.08
N LEU A 392 -3.06 -10.68 -19.99
CA LEU A 392 -4.27 -9.90 -19.76
C LEU A 392 -3.96 -8.42 -19.51
N GLY A 393 -2.90 -8.13 -18.76
CA GLY A 393 -2.44 -6.78 -18.45
C GLY A 393 -1.89 -6.08 -19.69
N THR A 394 -1.10 -6.77 -20.50
CA THR A 394 -0.53 -6.24 -21.75
C THR A 394 -1.61 -5.97 -22.81
N GLU A 395 -2.54 -6.90 -23.02
CA GLU A 395 -3.67 -6.71 -23.94
C GLU A 395 -4.57 -5.55 -23.47
N SER A 396 -4.84 -5.48 -22.16
CA SER A 396 -5.63 -4.40 -21.58
C SER A 396 -4.93 -3.05 -21.71
N ARG A 397 -3.61 -3.00 -21.54
CA ARG A 397 -2.81 -1.79 -21.75
C ARG A 397 -2.86 -1.32 -23.20
N PHE A 398 -2.64 -2.21 -24.16
CA PHE A 398 -2.73 -1.88 -25.59
C PHE A 398 -4.10 -1.29 -25.95
N ASN A 399 -5.18 -1.91 -25.44
CA ASN A 399 -6.54 -1.41 -25.64
C ASN A 399 -6.76 -0.03 -24.98
N LEU A 400 -6.18 0.23 -23.81
CA LEU A 400 -6.25 1.51 -23.12
C LEU A 400 -5.48 2.61 -23.87
N GLU A 401 -4.29 2.31 -24.39
CA GLU A 401 -3.48 3.23 -25.19
C GLU A 401 -4.21 3.62 -26.49
N ARG A 402 -4.78 2.63 -27.19
CA ARG A 402 -5.62 2.90 -28.37
C ARG A 402 -6.81 3.79 -28.04
N LYS A 403 -7.45 3.57 -26.89
CA LYS A 403 -8.61 4.36 -26.45
C LYS A 403 -8.22 5.77 -25.99
N LEU A 404 -7.05 5.93 -25.39
CA LEU A 404 -6.47 7.22 -25.03
C LEU A 404 -6.18 8.03 -26.29
N ALA A 405 -5.50 7.44 -27.28
CA ALA A 405 -5.23 8.07 -28.57
C ALA A 405 -6.53 8.52 -29.27
N ALA A 406 -7.57 7.67 -29.24
CA ALA A 406 -8.88 8.02 -29.79
C ALA A 406 -9.63 9.10 -28.99
N MET A 407 -9.27 9.35 -27.72
CA MET A 407 -9.88 10.42 -26.91
C MET A 407 -9.16 11.75 -27.06
N GLU A 408 -7.83 11.75 -27.12
CA GLU A 408 -7.03 12.95 -27.37
C GLU A 408 -7.09 13.39 -28.83
N GLY A 409 -7.14 12.44 -29.78
CA GLY A 409 -7.27 12.71 -31.21
C GLY A 409 -8.66 13.13 -31.68
N LYS A 410 -9.63 13.31 -30.76
CA LYS A 410 -10.95 13.83 -31.13
C LYS A 410 -10.83 15.32 -31.45
N PRO A 411 -11.13 15.76 -32.69
CA PRO A 411 -11.12 17.17 -33.01
C PRO A 411 -12.12 17.89 -32.13
N LEU A 412 -11.74 19.09 -31.66
CA LEU A 412 -12.66 20.02 -31.03
C LEU A 412 -13.82 20.23 -32.01
N LYS A 413 -15.04 19.86 -31.61
CA LYS A 413 -16.21 20.16 -32.43
C LYS A 413 -16.22 21.66 -32.68
N PRO A 414 -16.35 22.15 -33.94
CA PRO A 414 -16.55 23.57 -34.16
C PRO A 414 -17.79 23.97 -33.35
N ARG A 415 -17.65 24.97 -32.48
CA ARG A 415 -18.82 25.57 -31.82
C ARG A 415 -19.71 26.07 -32.96
N GLY A 416 -20.82 25.39 -33.21
CA GLY A 416 -21.79 25.83 -34.20
C GLY A 416 -22.16 27.28 -33.90
N LYS A 417 -22.29 28.11 -34.94
CA LYS A 417 -22.87 29.44 -34.76
C LYS A 417 -24.21 29.26 -34.05
N PHE A 418 -24.37 29.96 -32.94
CA PHE A 418 -25.63 30.01 -32.23
C PHE A 418 -26.59 30.84 -33.09
N ASP A 419 -27.33 30.17 -33.96
CA ASP A 419 -28.43 30.79 -34.68
C ASP A 419 -29.64 30.84 -33.72
N LEU A 420 -30.01 32.06 -33.32
CA LEU A 420 -31.28 32.28 -32.64
C LEU A 420 -32.40 31.91 -33.60
N ASN A 421 -33.07 30.78 -33.34
CA ASN A 421 -34.38 30.55 -33.97
C ASN A 421 -35.33 31.64 -33.45
N GLU A 422 -35.88 32.44 -34.36
CA GLU A 422 -36.94 33.40 -34.03
C GLU A 422 -38.18 32.63 -33.57
N ALA A 423 -38.29 32.43 -32.26
CA ALA A 423 -39.52 31.97 -31.65
C ALA A 423 -40.55 33.10 -31.76
N ARG A 424 -41.66 32.84 -32.47
CA ARG A 424 -42.80 33.75 -32.49
C ARG A 424 -43.32 33.89 -31.06
N LYS A 425 -43.14 35.06 -30.47
CA LYS A 425 -43.73 35.40 -29.18
C LYS A 425 -45.20 35.76 -29.42
N TYR A 426 -46.08 35.24 -28.59
CA TYR A 426 -47.49 35.64 -28.55
C TYR A 426 -47.58 37.15 -28.30
N ASN A 427 -48.44 37.86 -29.05
CA ASN A 427 -48.63 39.29 -28.88
C ASN A 427 -49.86 39.53 -27.95
N PRO A 428 -49.67 39.85 -26.66
CA PRO A 428 -50.76 40.07 -25.72
C PRO A 428 -51.59 41.31 -26.04
N ASP A 429 -51.11 42.22 -26.89
CA ASP A 429 -51.85 43.41 -27.33
C ASP A 429 -53.00 43.07 -28.30
N ALA A 430 -53.05 41.84 -28.82
CA ALA A 430 -54.15 41.38 -29.68
C ALA A 430 -55.41 40.96 -28.89
N ASP A 431 -55.31 40.80 -27.57
CA ASP A 431 -56.42 40.39 -26.69
C ASP A 431 -57.18 41.57 -26.06
N ALA A 432 -56.72 42.81 -26.26
CA ALA A 432 -57.42 43.99 -25.78
C ALA A 432 -58.54 44.38 -26.76
N LEU A 433 -59.79 44.05 -26.41
CA LEU A 433 -60.97 44.62 -27.04
C LEU A 433 -60.93 46.15 -26.86
N ALA A 434 -61.00 46.86 -27.99
CA ALA A 434 -60.91 48.31 -28.06
C ALA A 434 -62.00 48.99 -27.24
N GLU A 435 -61.62 49.70 -26.17
CA GLU A 435 -62.16 51.01 -25.80
C GLU A 435 -61.25 51.72 -24.78
N GLU A 436 -61.02 53.01 -25.07
CA GLU A 436 -60.34 54.10 -24.34
C GLU A 436 -58.79 54.24 -24.40
N GLU A 437 -58.33 55.26 -25.15
CA GLU A 437 -56.96 55.79 -25.22
C GLU A 437 -56.60 56.77 -24.04
N PRO A 438 -55.42 57.44 -23.99
CA PRO A 438 -54.12 56.93 -23.55
C PRO A 438 -53.45 57.83 -22.48
N THR A 439 -52.36 57.40 -21.83
CA THR A 439 -51.35 58.33 -21.25
C THR A 439 -49.91 57.83 -21.47
N PRO A 440 -48.90 58.73 -21.65
CA PRO A 440 -47.64 58.38 -22.32
C PRO A 440 -46.46 58.14 -21.34
N ALA A 441 -45.65 57.12 -21.61
CA ALA A 441 -44.35 56.90 -20.97
C ALA A 441 -43.17 57.19 -21.91
N LYS A 442 -42.15 57.84 -21.35
CA LYS A 442 -41.03 58.54 -22.00
C LYS A 442 -39.92 57.61 -22.55
N LYS A 443 -39.28 58.13 -23.61
CA LYS A 443 -38.01 57.73 -24.24
C LYS A 443 -36.85 57.58 -23.26
N ASP A 444 -35.89 56.68 -23.54
CA ASP A 444 -34.51 57.14 -23.76
C ASP A 444 -33.59 56.20 -24.56
N LYS A 445 -32.57 56.82 -25.15
CA LYS A 445 -31.83 56.45 -26.36
C LYS A 445 -30.64 55.49 -26.16
N LYS A 446 -30.45 54.61 -27.15
CA LYS A 446 -29.20 53.93 -27.55
C LYS A 446 -28.08 54.92 -27.89
N SER A 447 -26.83 54.59 -27.51
CA SER A 447 -25.64 55.01 -28.27
C SER A 447 -24.66 53.85 -28.45
N LYS A 448 -24.22 53.68 -29.70
CA LYS A 448 -23.23 52.71 -30.23
C LYS A 448 -21.81 53.10 -29.81
N LYS A 449 -20.90 52.13 -29.65
CA LYS A 449 -19.46 52.36 -29.85
C LYS A 449 -18.75 51.16 -30.48
N GLU A 450 -17.86 51.48 -31.41
CA GLU A 450 -17.15 50.64 -32.37
C GLU A 450 -15.92 49.91 -31.78
N LYS A 451 -15.46 48.90 -32.54
CA LYS A 451 -14.28 48.05 -32.31
C LYS A 451 -12.93 48.81 -32.40
N LYS A 452 -11.96 48.41 -31.58
CA LYS A 452 -10.53 48.32 -31.94
C LYS A 452 -9.89 47.06 -31.32
N LEU A 453 -8.98 46.45 -32.09
CA LEU A 453 -8.20 45.24 -31.80
C LEU A 453 -6.93 45.53 -30.95
N VAL A 454 -6.42 44.42 -30.37
CA VAL A 454 -5.07 44.09 -29.87
C VAL A 454 -4.89 44.06 -28.34
N GLU A 455 -4.97 42.83 -27.81
CA GLU A 455 -4.03 42.07 -26.95
C GLU A 455 -3.36 42.76 -25.74
N GLU A 456 -3.77 42.39 -24.53
CA GLU A 456 -2.93 41.74 -23.51
C GLU A 456 -3.78 41.25 -22.32
N VAL A 457 -3.22 40.28 -21.60
CA VAL A 457 -3.80 39.31 -20.65
C VAL A 457 -4.13 39.94 -19.29
N ASP A 458 -5.32 39.69 -18.71
CA ASP A 458 -5.41 39.04 -17.38
C ASP A 458 -6.81 38.62 -16.93
N SER A 459 -6.76 37.47 -16.24
CA SER A 459 -7.62 36.84 -15.23
C SER A 459 -9.00 37.40 -14.85
N ASP A 460 -9.90 36.41 -14.67
CA ASP A 460 -11.01 36.32 -13.72
C ASP A 460 -12.27 37.14 -14.00
N GLU A 461 -13.30 36.47 -14.55
CA GLU A 461 -14.66 36.72 -14.10
C GLU A 461 -15.57 35.48 -14.17
N GLU A 462 -16.25 35.27 -13.06
CA GLU A 462 -17.24 34.26 -12.72
C GLU A 462 -18.50 34.36 -13.60
N MET A 463 -19.08 33.23 -13.98
CA MET A 463 -20.45 33.13 -14.48
C MET A 463 -21.12 31.98 -13.70
N ALA A 464 -21.96 32.28 -12.71
CA ALA A 464 -23.41 32.50 -12.84
C ALA A 464 -24.15 31.17 -13.04
N ASP A 465 -24.50 30.52 -11.93
CA ASP A 465 -25.44 29.39 -11.89
C ASP A 465 -26.86 29.90 -11.66
N GLY A 466 -27.78 29.34 -12.45
CA GLY A 466 -29.20 29.59 -12.44
C GLY A 466 -29.91 28.92 -11.27
N ASP A 467 -30.98 29.59 -10.86
CA ASP A 467 -31.84 29.24 -9.73
C ASP A 467 -32.95 28.26 -10.15
N SER A 468 -33.29 27.35 -9.25
CA SER A 468 -34.60 26.68 -9.22
C SER A 468 -34.87 26.12 -7.82
N ASP A 469 -36.02 26.56 -7.26
CA ASP A 469 -36.78 26.15 -6.07
C ASP A 469 -36.67 24.66 -5.66
N ASP A 470 -36.90 24.23 -4.41
CA ASP A 470 -37.94 24.64 -3.44
C ASP A 470 -37.64 24.01 -2.05
N SER A 471 -38.07 24.64 -0.94
CA SER A 471 -38.77 24.02 0.23
C SER A 471 -38.69 24.86 1.52
N ASP A 472 -39.89 25.22 1.97
CA ASP A 472 -40.31 26.10 3.07
C ASP A 472 -40.20 25.48 4.49
N SER A 473 -39.71 26.23 5.50
CA SER A 473 -40.12 26.11 6.92
C SER A 473 -39.52 27.18 7.86
N SER A 474 -40.42 27.80 8.65
CA SER A 474 -40.26 28.54 9.94
C SER A 474 -40.15 30.09 9.91
N SER A 475 -41.26 30.73 10.32
CA SER A 475 -41.62 32.14 10.10
C SER A 475 -41.77 32.95 11.40
N GLU A 476 -40.69 33.13 12.16
CA GLU A 476 -40.62 34.19 13.20
C GLU A 476 -39.28 34.97 13.15
N ASP A 477 -38.16 34.30 12.85
CA ASP A 477 -36.83 34.93 12.76
C ASP A 477 -36.60 35.80 11.51
N GLU A 478 -37.37 35.58 10.43
CA GLU A 478 -37.20 36.31 9.17
C GLU A 478 -37.50 37.82 9.30
N SER A 479 -38.43 38.20 10.19
CA SER A 479 -38.86 39.60 10.33
C SER A 479 -37.82 40.51 11.01
N GLU A 480 -36.98 39.96 11.89
CA GLU A 480 -35.89 40.68 12.55
C GLU A 480 -34.65 40.76 11.65
N LEU A 481 -34.35 39.67 10.94
CA LEU A 481 -33.28 39.59 9.94
C LEU A 481 -33.50 40.57 8.80
N GLU A 482 -34.74 40.74 8.33
CA GLU A 482 -35.08 41.75 7.31
C GLU A 482 -34.85 43.19 7.80
N LYS A 483 -35.20 43.49 9.05
CA LYS A 483 -34.99 44.82 9.66
C LYS A 483 -33.50 45.11 9.82
N MET A 484 -32.72 44.13 10.26
CA MET A 484 -31.28 44.21 10.41
C MET A 484 -30.56 44.34 9.06
N ALA A 485 -31.02 43.60 8.04
CA ALA A 485 -30.49 43.69 6.68
C ALA A 485 -30.78 45.06 6.03
N LYS A 486 -31.99 45.61 6.23
CA LYS A 486 -32.36 46.97 5.78
C LYS A 486 -31.51 48.05 6.46
N LYS A 487 -31.29 47.94 7.78
CA LYS A 487 -30.41 48.86 8.54
C LYS A 487 -28.95 48.82 8.06
N ALA A 488 -28.47 47.66 7.62
CA ALA A 488 -27.14 47.50 7.03
C ALA A 488 -27.08 47.82 5.51
N GLY A 489 -28.20 48.18 4.88
CA GLY A 489 -28.28 48.49 3.45
C GLY A 489 -28.02 47.30 2.50
N LEU A 490 -28.30 46.07 2.95
CA LEU A 490 -27.99 44.83 2.24
C LEU A 490 -29.26 43.99 2.01
N SER A 491 -29.28 43.15 0.97
CA SER A 491 -30.33 42.14 0.81
C SER A 491 -30.21 41.06 1.89
N VAL A 492 -31.31 40.41 2.26
CA VAL A 492 -31.39 39.43 3.36
C VAL A 492 -30.37 38.30 3.19
N ALA A 493 -30.31 37.69 2.00
CA ALA A 493 -29.35 36.64 1.67
C ALA A 493 -27.88 37.12 1.74
N ARG A 494 -27.60 38.38 1.38
CA ARG A 494 -26.26 38.97 1.44
C ARG A 494 -25.86 39.32 2.88
N TYR A 495 -26.82 39.68 3.71
CA TYR A 495 -26.64 39.93 5.13
C TYR A 495 -26.31 38.62 5.89
N GLN A 496 -27.10 37.56 5.70
CA GLN A 496 -26.83 36.24 6.31
C GLN A 496 -25.44 35.70 5.92
N ARG A 497 -25.10 35.74 4.62
CA ARG A 497 -23.78 35.28 4.14
C ARG A 497 -22.60 36.07 4.74
N LYS A 498 -22.80 37.37 5.02
CA LYS A 498 -21.77 38.20 5.68
C LYS A 498 -21.75 37.99 7.20
N LEU A 499 -22.89 37.71 7.82
CA LEU A 499 -23.00 37.38 9.25
C LEU A 499 -22.28 36.05 9.56
N GLU A 500 -22.52 35.01 8.76
CA GLU A 500 -21.85 33.70 8.88
C GLU A 500 -20.34 33.78 8.66
N ARG A 501 -19.89 34.73 7.84
CA ARG A 501 -18.46 35.00 7.60
C ARG A 501 -17.83 35.91 8.67
N GLY A 502 -18.61 36.42 9.62
CA GLY A 502 -18.16 37.35 10.66
C GLY A 502 -17.78 38.73 10.13
N GLU A 503 -18.34 39.14 8.99
CA GLU A 503 -18.04 40.41 8.28
C GLU A 503 -19.03 41.54 8.65
N ILE A 504 -19.82 41.35 9.72
CA ILE A 504 -20.79 42.34 10.24
C ILE A 504 -20.39 42.72 11.67
N SER A 505 -20.23 44.01 11.92
CA SER A 505 -19.99 44.55 13.26
C SER A 505 -21.19 45.33 13.76
N PHE A 506 -21.50 45.22 15.04
CA PHE A 506 -22.54 45.98 15.72
C PHE A 506 -21.92 47.19 16.43
N ASP A 507 -22.53 48.36 16.27
CA ASP A 507 -22.18 49.53 17.07
C ASP A 507 -22.71 49.40 18.52
N ALA A 508 -22.33 50.33 19.41
CA ALA A 508 -22.77 50.34 20.81
C ALA A 508 -24.29 50.53 20.98
N SER A 509 -25.01 50.84 19.90
CA SER A 509 -26.47 51.00 19.84
C SER A 509 -27.16 49.81 19.15
N GLY A 510 -26.43 48.75 18.82
CA GLY A 510 -26.96 47.50 18.26
C GLY A 510 -27.31 47.53 16.76
N ASN A 511 -26.86 48.54 16.00
CA ASN A 511 -27.07 48.57 14.55
C ASN A 511 -25.94 47.85 13.80
N PRO A 512 -26.27 46.98 12.82
CA PRO A 512 -25.28 46.23 12.06
C PRO A 512 -24.70 47.04 10.89
N SER A 513 -23.37 47.00 10.73
CA SER A 513 -22.64 47.56 9.59
C SER A 513 -21.68 46.53 8.98
N SER A 514 -21.50 46.56 7.66
CA SER A 514 -20.62 45.59 6.98
C SER A 514 -19.18 46.08 6.90
N VAL A 515 -18.23 45.28 7.35
CA VAL A 515 -16.81 45.59 7.38
C VAL A 515 -16.10 44.91 6.21
N SER A 516 -15.19 45.62 5.53
CA SER A 516 -14.46 45.05 4.40
C SER A 516 -13.39 44.04 4.88
N LYS A 517 -13.10 43.01 4.07
CA LYS A 517 -12.02 42.03 4.36
C LYS A 517 -10.64 42.67 4.58
N LYS A 518 -10.42 43.86 4.00
CA LYS A 518 -9.17 44.62 4.15
C LYS A 518 -9.04 45.19 5.55
N ASP A 519 -10.15 45.64 6.14
CA ASP A 519 -10.19 46.22 7.48
C ASP A 519 -10.11 45.14 8.57
N MET A 520 -10.71 43.96 8.36
CA MET A 520 -10.52 42.80 9.26
C MET A 520 -9.07 42.30 9.30
N LYS A 521 -8.37 42.29 8.15
CA LYS A 521 -6.93 41.95 8.11
C LYS A 521 -6.09 42.99 8.85
N LYS A 522 -6.48 44.28 8.79
CA LYS A 522 -5.81 45.36 9.51
C LYS A 522 -6.02 45.23 11.02
N ALA A 523 -7.25 45.02 11.47
CA ALA A 523 -7.59 44.78 12.88
C ALA A 523 -6.89 43.54 13.47
N LYS A 524 -6.80 42.42 12.73
CA LYS A 524 -6.03 41.22 13.16
C LYS A 524 -4.52 41.44 13.20
N LYS A 525 -4.00 42.36 12.39
CA LYS A 525 -2.57 42.72 12.38
C LYS A 525 -2.23 43.65 13.54
N ASP A 526 -3.17 44.53 13.90
CA ASP A 526 -3.03 45.45 15.02
C ASP A 526 -3.24 44.73 16.37
N SER A 527 -4.16 43.78 16.48
CA SER A 527 -4.29 42.93 17.68
C SER A 527 -3.06 42.03 17.91
N LYS A 528 -2.49 41.44 16.85
CA LYS A 528 -1.22 40.70 16.93
C LYS A 528 -0.01 41.57 17.29
N LYS A 529 -0.06 42.88 17.00
CA LYS A 529 0.97 43.82 17.44
C LYS A 529 0.81 44.16 18.93
N ALA A 530 -0.42 44.37 19.39
CA ALA A 530 -0.72 44.60 20.80
C ALA A 530 -0.33 43.40 21.69
N ASP A 531 -0.65 42.16 21.28
CA ASP A 531 -0.25 40.93 22.01
C ASP A 531 1.29 40.75 22.07
N LYS A 532 2.02 41.22 21.04
CA LYS A 532 3.49 41.17 21.01
C LYS A 532 4.14 42.23 21.91
N GLU A 533 3.50 43.37 22.11
CA GLU A 533 3.97 44.40 23.05
C GLU A 533 3.70 44.00 24.50
N ASP A 534 2.55 43.37 24.77
CA ASP A 534 2.20 42.94 26.13
C ASP A 534 3.02 41.70 26.59
N GLY A 535 3.32 40.79 25.66
CA GLY A 535 4.24 39.67 25.90
C GLY A 535 5.70 40.09 26.16
N LYS A 536 6.12 41.27 25.68
CA LYS A 536 7.46 41.83 25.96
C LYS A 536 7.55 42.52 27.32
N LYS A 537 6.44 43.02 27.87
CA LYS A 537 6.39 43.58 29.23
C LYS A 537 6.40 42.50 30.32
N ARG A 538 5.75 41.35 30.10
CA ARG A 538 5.71 40.25 31.07
C ARG A 538 7.01 39.45 31.22
N LYS A 539 7.94 39.54 30.27
CA LYS A 539 9.21 38.77 30.31
C LYS A 539 10.38 39.51 30.98
N ARG A 540 10.14 40.69 31.59
CA ARG A 540 11.17 41.55 32.18
C ARG A 540 11.03 41.73 33.70
N SER A 541 10.13 41.02 34.36
CA SER A 541 9.79 41.22 35.78
C SER A 541 9.80 39.95 36.63
N ASP A 542 10.51 38.89 36.23
CA ASP A 542 10.56 37.66 37.03
C ASP A 542 11.92 36.97 36.87
N GLU A 543 12.94 37.57 37.48
CA GLU A 543 14.20 36.92 37.87
C GLU A 543 14.90 37.82 38.91
N GLY A 544 14.65 37.55 40.20
CA GLY A 544 15.29 38.23 41.33
C GLY A 544 14.75 37.77 42.69
N ASP A 545 15.55 36.93 43.36
CA ASP A 545 15.51 36.48 44.77
C ASP A 545 14.32 35.60 45.22
N ASP A 546 14.52 34.43 45.84
CA ASP A 546 15.25 34.31 47.10
C ASP A 546 15.79 32.90 47.49
N GLU A 547 16.76 32.97 48.41
CA GLU A 547 17.18 31.99 49.45
C GLU A 547 18.33 30.97 49.23
N LYS A 548 19.52 31.46 49.60
CA LYS A 548 20.69 30.72 50.10
C LYS A 548 20.44 30.08 51.48
N LYS A 549 20.63 28.77 51.61
CA LYS A 549 20.90 28.10 52.90
C LYS A 549 22.40 28.14 53.23
N LYS A 550 22.78 28.92 54.25
CA LYS A 550 24.10 28.91 54.91
C LYS A 550 24.23 27.72 55.88
N LYS A 551 25.36 27.01 55.83
CA LYS A 551 26.01 26.37 57.00
C LYS A 551 27.50 26.15 56.71
N LYS A 552 28.37 26.96 57.34
CA LYS A 552 29.68 26.49 57.87
C LYS A 552 30.34 27.53 58.78
N LYS A 553 30.54 27.09 60.03
CA LYS A 553 31.68 27.31 60.95
C LYS A 553 32.23 28.73 61.21
N ASN A 554 31.88 29.22 62.40
CA ASN A 554 32.71 29.52 63.58
C ASN A 554 33.92 30.48 63.56
N LYS A 555 33.93 31.30 64.63
CA LYS A 555 35.00 32.12 65.27
C LYS A 555 35.40 33.36 64.47
N GLY A 556 35.47 34.56 65.04
CA GLY A 556 35.64 34.95 66.44
C GLY A 556 36.88 35.86 66.48
N GLU A 557 36.65 37.13 66.81
CA GLU A 557 37.54 38.32 66.72
C GLU A 557 37.46 39.13 65.42
#